data_AF-A0A9E6MRI1-F1
#
_entry.id   AF-A0A9E6MRI1-F1
#
_cell.length_a   1.000
_cell.length_b   1.000
_cell.length_c   1.000
_cell.angle_alpha   90.00
_cell.angle_beta   90.00
_cell.angle_gamma   90.00
#
_symmetry.space_group_name_H-M   'P 1'
#
loop_
_entity.id
_entity.type
_entity.pdbx_description
1 polymer ?
#
loop_
_entity_poly.entity_id
_entity_poly.type
_entity_poly.pdbx_seq_one_letter_code
_entity_poly.pdbx_strand_id
1 'polypeptide(L)'
;MFQPNALRSVSHFVCSLFFHERVVQRWSACPVLHGNLVGIVRRGVEPVLFCSGHGARPSLQKAKKGFFALASLLGAMAFGCRPPVALANVVVVPLLVSLFKTQETHDFIADAIAVIAPYAIVGALLMGYNFLRFESPFEFGQSYQLTVADQSGYGEGGGRSFGASLGEFVKFFFAPPGGTEPFSGVFINYPALGIAFFSLAFPKARTMLKEAGVLRYLVTLVIAAALIGLVDAMWSPHILERYRMDVYWLLGIIAFVLYGFWGESVESRAFYVVLSVLGIVTTITSMLLFLIPHDSNLASLHPDLAESLRRFISFGMWK
;
A
#
# COMPACT_ATOMS: atom_id res chain seq x y z
N MET A 1 -6.01 -3.79 36.70
CA MET A 1 -7.26 -4.34 36.14
C MET A 1 -7.79 -3.34 35.12
N PHE A 2 -7.27 -3.37 33.88
CA PHE A 2 -7.79 -2.60 32.75
C PHE A 2 -7.70 -3.52 31.53
N GLN A 3 -8.81 -3.64 30.80
CA GLN A 3 -9.12 -4.74 29.89
C GLN A 3 -8.18 -4.85 28.67
N PRO A 4 -7.69 -6.06 28.33
CA PRO A 4 -6.82 -6.34 27.17
C PRO A 4 -7.58 -6.44 25.82
N ASN A 5 -8.77 -5.85 25.70
CA ASN A 5 -9.68 -6.12 24.56
C ASN A 5 -9.39 -5.28 23.30
N ALA A 6 -8.69 -4.15 23.39
CA ALA A 6 -8.43 -3.27 22.23
C ALA A 6 -7.29 -3.79 21.32
N LEU A 7 -6.23 -4.38 21.89
CA LEU A 7 -5.11 -4.96 21.14
C LEU A 7 -5.45 -6.32 20.49
N ARG A 8 -6.49 -7.01 20.99
CA ARG A 8 -7.04 -8.21 20.31
C ARG A 8 -7.74 -7.86 18.99
N SER A 9 -8.37 -6.69 18.89
CA SER A 9 -9.13 -6.28 17.70
C SER A 9 -8.22 -6.05 16.48
N VAL A 10 -7.05 -5.42 16.68
CA VAL A 10 -6.10 -5.12 15.60
C VAL A 10 -5.35 -6.38 15.13
N SER A 11 -5.04 -7.30 16.06
CA SER A 11 -4.49 -8.62 15.73
C SER A 11 -5.50 -9.52 14.99
N HIS A 12 -6.79 -9.45 15.38
CA HIS A 12 -7.89 -10.13 14.67
C HIS A 12 -8.09 -9.58 13.24
N PHE A 13 -7.92 -8.27 13.02
CA PHE A 13 -8.08 -7.64 11.71
C PHE A 13 -6.96 -8.03 10.72
N VAL A 14 -5.74 -8.27 11.21
CA VAL A 14 -4.62 -8.76 10.39
C VAL A 14 -4.73 -10.28 10.14
N CYS A 15 -5.22 -11.05 11.12
CA CYS A 15 -5.49 -12.48 10.91
C CYS A 15 -6.66 -12.73 9.95
N SER A 16 -7.69 -11.89 9.94
CA SER A 16 -8.86 -12.06 9.07
C SER A 16 -8.57 -11.78 7.59
N LEU A 17 -7.54 -10.98 7.26
CA LEU A 17 -7.14 -10.72 5.86
C LEU A 17 -6.40 -11.88 5.20
N PHE A 18 -5.86 -12.85 5.96
CA PHE A 18 -5.03 -13.94 5.42
C PHE A 18 -5.33 -15.35 5.96
N PHE A 19 -6.11 -15.51 7.04
CA PHE A 19 -6.26 -16.80 7.71
C PHE A 19 -7.71 -17.17 8.02
N HIS A 20 -8.17 -18.24 7.37
CA HIS A 20 -9.46 -18.91 7.59
C HIS A 20 -9.57 -19.45 9.04
N GLU A 21 -10.72 -19.20 9.68
CA GLU A 21 -11.04 -19.33 11.12
C GLU A 21 -10.78 -20.68 11.82
N ARG A 22 -10.43 -21.76 11.12
CA ARG A 22 -10.26 -23.09 11.75
C ARG A 22 -8.91 -23.33 12.43
N VAL A 23 -7.99 -22.37 12.38
CA VAL A 23 -6.68 -22.46 13.07
C VAL A 23 -6.72 -21.78 14.44
N VAL A 24 -7.67 -20.86 14.68
CA VAL A 24 -7.80 -20.09 15.93
C VAL A 24 -8.13 -20.97 17.14
N GLN A 25 -8.82 -22.10 16.95
CA GLN A 25 -9.15 -23.02 18.07
C GLN A 25 -7.97 -23.84 18.59
N ARG A 26 -6.81 -23.85 17.91
CA ARG A 26 -5.58 -24.50 18.39
C ARG A 26 -4.63 -23.52 19.10
N TRP A 27 -5.01 -22.24 19.18
CA TRP A 27 -4.23 -21.15 19.79
C TRP A 27 -4.59 -20.87 21.27
N SER A 28 -5.62 -21.52 21.82
CA SER A 28 -6.08 -21.28 23.20
C SER A 28 -5.47 -22.19 24.26
N ALA A 29 -4.53 -23.08 23.90
CA ALA A 29 -3.94 -24.03 24.84
C ALA A 29 -2.41 -24.14 24.67
N CYS A 30 -1.66 -23.10 25.06
CA CYS A 30 -0.34 -23.28 25.67
C CYS A 30 0.15 -21.98 26.32
N PRO A 31 0.65 -22.04 27.57
CA PRO A 31 1.10 -20.88 28.32
C PRO A 31 2.52 -20.49 27.86
N VAL A 32 2.88 -19.22 28.05
CA VAL A 32 4.23 -18.65 27.83
C VAL A 32 4.51 -18.17 26.40
N LEU A 33 4.15 -16.90 26.19
CA LEU A 33 4.92 -15.81 25.57
C LEU A 33 6.45 -16.06 25.39
N HIS A 34 6.84 -17.00 24.52
CA HIS A 34 8.19 -17.09 23.95
C HIS A 34 8.08 -17.67 22.54
N GLY A 35 8.41 -16.86 21.51
CA GLY A 35 8.55 -17.35 20.14
C GLY A 35 7.93 -16.48 19.05
N ASN A 36 8.60 -15.37 18.77
CA ASN A 36 8.84 -14.79 17.44
C ASN A 36 7.63 -14.33 16.60
N LEU A 37 7.50 -13.00 16.47
CA LEU A 37 6.79 -12.36 15.36
C LEU A 37 7.36 -12.84 14.01
N VAL A 38 8.67 -13.12 13.95
CA VAL A 38 9.36 -13.80 12.84
C VAL A 38 8.78 -15.18 12.53
N GLY A 39 8.28 -15.91 13.54
CA GLY A 39 7.61 -17.19 13.38
C GLY A 39 6.19 -17.06 12.84
N ILE A 40 5.50 -15.96 13.16
CA ILE A 40 4.17 -15.63 12.62
C ILE A 40 4.28 -15.14 11.18
N VAL A 41 5.30 -14.35 10.84
CA VAL A 41 5.60 -13.94 9.45
C VAL A 41 6.08 -15.13 8.61
N ARG A 42 6.95 -16.01 9.15
CA ARG A 42 7.30 -17.28 8.48
C ARG A 42 6.07 -18.14 8.24
N ARG A 43 5.25 -18.39 9.26
CA ARG A 43 3.99 -19.14 9.13
C ARG A 43 2.90 -18.41 8.35
N GLY A 44 3.09 -17.12 8.02
CA GLY A 44 2.22 -16.32 7.15
C GLY A 44 2.54 -16.47 5.67
N VAL A 45 3.83 -16.55 5.35
CA VAL A 45 4.35 -16.72 3.98
C VAL A 45 4.45 -18.21 3.60
N GLU A 46 4.71 -19.08 4.57
CA GLU A 46 4.83 -20.52 4.37
C GLU A 46 3.53 -21.29 4.07
N PRO A 47 2.28 -20.92 4.40
CA PRO A 47 1.11 -21.76 4.11
C PRO A 47 0.87 -21.93 2.60
N VAL A 48 1.22 -20.91 1.81
CA VAL A 48 1.13 -20.95 0.35
C VAL A 48 2.22 -21.86 -0.24
N LEU A 49 3.40 -21.91 0.40
CA LEU A 49 4.53 -22.78 0.01
C LEU A 49 4.44 -24.20 0.60
N PHE A 50 3.84 -24.40 1.77
CA PHE A 50 3.71 -25.69 2.46
C PHE A 50 2.69 -26.60 1.77
N CYS A 51 1.78 -26.01 0.98
CA CYS A 51 0.92 -26.77 0.06
C CYS A 51 1.66 -27.23 -1.22
N SER A 52 2.94 -26.87 -1.40
CA SER A 52 3.76 -27.28 -2.55
C SER A 52 4.58 -28.55 -2.30
N GLY A 53 4.56 -29.08 -1.06
CA GLY A 53 5.11 -30.39 -0.75
C GLY A 53 4.22 -31.51 -1.31
N HIS A 54 4.83 -32.45 -2.04
CA HIS A 54 4.20 -33.64 -2.61
C HIS A 54 3.22 -34.30 -1.60
N GLY A 55 1.92 -34.12 -1.81
CA GLY A 55 0.87 -34.71 -0.94
C GLY A 55 -0.31 -33.82 -0.57
N ALA A 56 -0.51 -32.64 -1.18
CA ALA A 56 -1.71 -31.85 -0.94
C ALA A 56 -2.97 -32.55 -1.49
N ARG A 57 -4.02 -32.67 -0.68
CA ARG A 57 -5.32 -33.24 -1.09
C ARG A 57 -5.85 -32.49 -2.34
N PRO A 58 -6.45 -33.18 -3.33
CA PRO A 58 -6.91 -32.55 -4.58
C PRO A 58 -7.94 -31.41 -4.37
N SER A 59 -8.71 -31.45 -3.28
CA SER A 59 -9.61 -30.35 -2.90
C SER A 59 -8.90 -29.06 -2.51
N LEU A 60 -7.72 -29.16 -1.89
CA LEU A 60 -6.91 -28.02 -1.47
C LEU A 60 -6.19 -27.37 -2.65
N GLN A 61 -5.75 -28.17 -3.63
CA GLN A 61 -5.20 -27.66 -4.89
C GLN A 61 -6.26 -26.91 -5.72
N LYS A 62 -7.49 -27.43 -5.78
CA LYS A 62 -8.60 -26.73 -6.46
C LYS A 62 -8.95 -25.40 -5.78
N ALA A 63 -8.96 -25.36 -4.45
CA ALA A 63 -9.16 -24.13 -3.70
C ALA A 63 -8.03 -23.11 -3.94
N LYS A 64 -6.76 -23.56 -3.94
CA LYS A 64 -5.58 -22.73 -4.24
C LYS A 64 -5.68 -22.07 -5.62
N LYS A 65 -6.05 -22.83 -6.65
CA LYS A 65 -6.27 -22.30 -8.02
C LYS A 65 -7.40 -21.27 -8.06
N GLY A 66 -8.48 -21.51 -7.30
CA GLY A 66 -9.56 -20.54 -7.13
C GLY A 66 -9.09 -19.23 -6.50
N PHE A 67 -8.24 -19.27 -5.47
CA PHE A 67 -7.67 -18.07 -4.86
C PHE A 67 -6.74 -17.31 -5.81
N PHE A 68 -5.93 -17.99 -6.63
CA PHE A 68 -5.09 -17.33 -7.63
C PHE A 68 -5.91 -16.67 -8.75
N ALA A 69 -6.95 -17.35 -9.24
CA ALA A 69 -7.87 -16.78 -10.22
C ALA A 69 -8.62 -15.56 -9.65
N LEU A 70 -9.05 -15.63 -8.39
CA LEU A 70 -9.71 -14.50 -7.73
C LEU A 70 -8.75 -13.33 -7.50
N ALA A 71 -7.53 -13.60 -7.03
CA ALA A 71 -6.53 -12.55 -6.80
C ALA A 71 -6.13 -11.85 -8.10
N SER A 72 -5.93 -12.60 -9.18
CA SER A 72 -5.63 -12.04 -10.50
C SER A 72 -6.82 -11.29 -11.09
N LEU A 73 -8.06 -11.77 -10.91
CA LEU A 73 -9.25 -11.04 -11.33
C LEU A 73 -9.39 -9.70 -10.59
N LEU A 74 -9.25 -9.68 -9.27
CA LEU A 74 -9.29 -8.46 -8.46
C LEU A 74 -8.16 -7.50 -8.82
N GLY A 75 -6.95 -8.04 -9.00
CA GLY A 75 -5.79 -7.27 -9.46
C GLY A 75 -5.99 -6.69 -10.85
N ALA A 76 -6.65 -7.42 -11.76
CA ALA A 76 -6.96 -6.94 -13.10
C ALA A 76 -8.04 -5.87 -13.09
N MET A 77 -9.09 -6.03 -12.27
CA MET A 77 -10.13 -5.02 -12.10
C MET A 77 -9.59 -3.70 -11.53
N ALA A 78 -8.49 -3.72 -10.77
CA ALA A 78 -7.84 -2.51 -10.28
C ALA A 78 -7.41 -1.58 -11.44
N PHE A 79 -7.02 -2.13 -12.61
CA PHE A 79 -6.71 -1.33 -13.80
C PHE A 79 -7.93 -0.56 -14.33
N GLY A 80 -9.14 -1.08 -14.15
CA GLY A 80 -10.38 -0.40 -14.51
C GLY A 80 -10.80 0.67 -13.49
N CYS A 81 -10.53 0.44 -12.20
CA CYS A 81 -10.90 1.39 -11.14
C CYS A 81 -9.95 2.60 -11.08
N ARG A 82 -8.64 2.35 -11.11
CA ARG A 82 -7.60 3.38 -11.00
C ARG A 82 -6.26 2.85 -11.54
N PRO A 83 -5.92 3.15 -12.81
CA PRO A 83 -4.74 2.58 -13.45
C PRO A 83 -3.40 2.76 -12.70
N PRO A 84 -3.09 3.92 -12.09
CA PRO A 84 -1.86 4.08 -11.32
C PRO A 84 -1.76 3.09 -10.16
N VAL A 85 -2.82 2.96 -9.34
CA VAL A 85 -2.86 2.04 -8.18
C VAL A 85 -2.66 0.58 -8.60
N ALA A 86 -3.09 0.18 -9.79
CA ALA A 86 -2.92 -1.17 -10.30
C ALA A 86 -1.44 -1.58 -10.47
N LEU A 87 -0.51 -0.62 -10.54
CA LEU A 87 0.94 -0.88 -10.53
C LEU A 87 1.42 -1.52 -9.23
N ALA A 88 0.63 -1.49 -8.16
CA ALA A 88 0.90 -2.27 -6.95
C ALA A 88 0.97 -3.79 -7.20
N ASN A 89 0.37 -4.28 -8.29
CA ASN A 89 0.46 -5.68 -8.70
C ASN A 89 1.89 -6.14 -9.02
N VAL A 90 2.86 -5.23 -9.17
CA VAL A 90 4.29 -5.58 -9.29
C VAL A 90 4.78 -6.44 -8.10
N VAL A 91 4.15 -6.31 -6.92
CA VAL A 91 4.43 -7.14 -5.74
C VAL A 91 4.10 -8.63 -5.96
N VAL A 92 3.22 -8.94 -6.92
CA VAL A 92 2.87 -10.31 -7.28
C VAL A 92 4.04 -11.01 -8.00
N VAL A 93 4.93 -10.26 -8.66
CA VAL A 93 6.09 -10.81 -9.41
C VAL A 93 7.03 -11.65 -8.52
N PRO A 94 7.57 -11.15 -7.39
CA PRO A 94 8.44 -11.95 -6.52
C PRO A 94 7.70 -13.16 -5.91
N LEU A 95 6.39 -13.04 -5.67
CA LEU A 95 5.57 -14.15 -5.21
C LEU A 95 5.52 -15.25 -6.27
N LEU A 96 5.21 -14.90 -7.52
CA LEU A 96 5.21 -15.82 -8.66
C LEU A 96 6.58 -16.48 -8.86
N VAL A 97 7.67 -15.71 -8.83
CA VAL A 97 9.04 -16.26 -8.93
C VAL A 97 9.34 -17.26 -7.82
N SER A 98 8.85 -17.01 -6.59
CA SER A 98 9.05 -17.93 -5.46
C SER A 98 8.24 -19.22 -5.62
N LEU A 99 7.03 -19.14 -6.17
CA LEU A 99 6.18 -20.29 -6.44
C LEU A 99 6.77 -21.14 -7.58
N PHE A 100 7.18 -20.50 -8.67
CA PHE A 100 7.66 -21.19 -9.88
C PHE A 100 8.99 -21.92 -9.70
N LYS A 101 9.84 -21.50 -8.76
CA LYS A 101 11.10 -22.21 -8.44
C LYS A 101 10.90 -23.62 -7.86
N THR A 102 9.70 -23.95 -7.40
CA THR A 102 9.44 -25.19 -6.63
C THR A 102 8.47 -26.15 -7.33
N GLN A 103 8.05 -25.87 -8.56
CA GLN A 103 7.00 -26.63 -9.24
C GLN A 103 7.49 -27.44 -10.45
N GLU A 104 6.82 -28.57 -10.66
CA GLU A 104 6.87 -29.39 -11.88
C GLU A 104 6.26 -28.63 -13.08
N THR A 105 6.75 -28.93 -14.30
CA THR A 105 6.44 -28.13 -15.51
C THR A 105 4.96 -28.12 -15.90
N HIS A 106 4.18 -29.16 -15.57
CA HIS A 106 2.77 -29.25 -15.93
C HIS A 106 1.86 -28.42 -15.00
N ASP A 107 2.10 -28.47 -13.69
CA ASP A 107 1.36 -27.65 -12.73
C ASP A 107 1.70 -26.16 -12.88
N PHE A 108 2.93 -25.86 -13.32
CA PHE A 108 3.37 -24.52 -13.68
C PHE A 108 2.49 -23.86 -14.75
N ILE A 109 2.19 -24.56 -15.84
CA ILE A 109 1.37 -24.00 -16.93
C ILE A 109 -0.05 -23.71 -16.44
N ALA A 110 -0.62 -24.63 -15.65
CA ALA A 110 -1.97 -24.46 -15.11
C ALA A 110 -2.07 -23.28 -14.13
N ASP A 111 -1.09 -23.13 -13.22
CA ASP A 111 -1.05 -22.01 -12.27
C ASP A 111 -0.75 -20.67 -12.98
N ALA A 112 0.11 -20.66 -14.01
CA ALA A 112 0.40 -19.47 -14.81
C ALA A 112 -0.83 -19.01 -15.61
N ILE A 113 -1.57 -19.93 -16.22
CA ILE A 113 -2.84 -19.62 -16.91
C ILE A 113 -3.86 -19.03 -15.93
N ALA A 114 -3.99 -19.60 -14.73
CA ALA A 114 -4.92 -19.10 -13.72
C ALA A 114 -4.63 -17.66 -13.28
N VAL A 115 -3.38 -17.21 -13.38
CA VAL A 115 -2.98 -15.82 -13.08
C VAL A 115 -3.09 -14.93 -14.31
N ILE A 116 -2.56 -15.36 -15.47
CA ILE A 116 -2.46 -14.51 -16.67
C ILE A 116 -3.82 -14.32 -17.36
N ALA A 117 -4.65 -15.37 -17.42
CA ALA A 117 -5.90 -15.33 -18.18
C ALA A 117 -6.86 -14.22 -17.68
N PRO A 118 -7.09 -14.03 -16.36
CA PRO A 118 -7.93 -12.93 -15.89
C PRO A 118 -7.38 -11.54 -16.26
N TYR A 119 -6.07 -11.32 -16.18
CA TYR A 119 -5.45 -10.06 -16.61
C TYR A 119 -5.60 -9.83 -18.12
N ALA A 120 -5.38 -10.86 -18.93
CA ALA A 120 -5.51 -10.76 -20.39
C ALA A 120 -6.95 -10.47 -20.81
N ILE A 121 -7.93 -11.17 -20.22
CA ILE A 121 -9.35 -10.98 -20.54
C ILE A 121 -9.81 -9.58 -20.13
N VAL A 122 -9.57 -9.18 -18.88
CA VAL A 122 -9.98 -7.84 -18.39
C VAL A 122 -9.25 -6.74 -19.15
N GLY A 123 -7.95 -6.90 -19.42
CA GLY A 123 -7.17 -5.94 -20.20
C GLY A 123 -7.71 -5.78 -21.62
N ALA A 124 -7.99 -6.87 -22.33
CA ALA A 124 -8.56 -6.83 -23.68
C ALA A 124 -9.96 -6.19 -23.70
N LEU A 125 -10.80 -6.48 -22.69
CA LEU A 125 -12.11 -5.86 -22.55
C LEU A 125 -12.01 -4.35 -22.29
N LEU A 126 -11.08 -3.92 -21.43
CA LEU A 126 -10.84 -2.50 -21.16
C LEU A 126 -10.30 -1.78 -22.39
N MET A 127 -9.32 -2.36 -23.08
CA MET A 127 -8.76 -1.80 -24.32
C MET A 127 -9.83 -1.71 -25.42
N GLY A 128 -10.68 -2.73 -25.56
CA GLY A 128 -11.80 -2.71 -26.50
C GLY A 128 -12.85 -1.64 -26.17
N TYR A 129 -13.19 -1.49 -24.89
CA TYR A 129 -14.08 -0.43 -24.42
C TYR A 129 -13.49 0.96 -24.69
N ASN A 130 -12.22 1.17 -24.37
CA ASN A 130 -11.51 2.43 -24.61
C ASN A 130 -11.45 2.74 -26.10
N PHE A 131 -11.17 1.74 -26.95
CA PHE A 131 -11.14 1.91 -28.40
C PHE A 131 -12.49 2.34 -28.97
N LEU A 132 -13.60 1.72 -28.53
CA LEU A 132 -14.93 2.11 -28.99
C LEU A 132 -15.36 3.51 -28.52
N ARG A 133 -14.78 4.01 -27.43
CA ARG A 133 -15.16 5.29 -26.81
C ARG A 133 -14.28 6.46 -27.21
N PHE A 134 -12.97 6.22 -27.34
CA PHE A 134 -11.94 7.23 -27.53
C PHE A 134 -11.14 7.01 -28.82
N GLU A 135 -11.50 6.01 -29.63
CA GLU A 135 -10.76 5.57 -30.82
C GLU A 135 -9.31 5.13 -30.51
N SER A 136 -9.04 4.85 -29.23
CA SER A 136 -7.73 4.49 -28.71
C SER A 136 -7.81 3.45 -27.59
N PRO A 137 -6.97 2.39 -27.62
CA PRO A 137 -6.98 1.36 -26.59
C PRO A 137 -6.31 1.80 -25.27
N PHE A 138 -5.40 2.78 -25.29
CA PHE A 138 -4.62 3.20 -24.12
C PHE A 138 -5.12 4.51 -23.51
N GLU A 139 -6.15 5.11 -24.07
CA GLU A 139 -6.77 6.31 -23.52
C GLU A 139 -7.75 5.95 -22.40
N PHE A 140 -7.45 6.41 -21.18
CA PHE A 140 -8.31 6.21 -20.00
C PHE A 140 -9.23 7.42 -19.74
N GLY A 141 -9.39 8.28 -20.74
CA GLY A 141 -10.24 9.48 -20.68
C GLY A 141 -9.55 10.68 -20.02
N GLN A 142 -8.22 10.71 -19.94
CA GLN A 142 -7.45 11.84 -19.38
C GLN A 142 -7.61 13.07 -20.28
N SER A 143 -7.44 12.92 -21.59
CA SER A 143 -7.59 14.04 -22.53
C SER A 143 -9.00 14.63 -22.61
N TYR A 144 -10.01 13.95 -22.06
CA TYR A 144 -11.42 14.35 -22.15
C TYR A 144 -11.99 14.88 -20.83
N GLN A 145 -11.16 15.16 -19.81
CA GLN A 145 -11.62 15.70 -18.54
C GLN A 145 -11.92 17.20 -18.62
N LEU A 146 -13.12 17.60 -18.20
CA LEU A 146 -13.49 19.01 -18.01
C LEU A 146 -12.94 19.50 -16.66
N THR A 147 -11.66 19.85 -16.64
CA THR A 147 -10.97 20.36 -15.45
C THR A 147 -10.48 21.80 -15.62
N VAL A 148 -10.16 22.45 -14.51
CA VAL A 148 -9.60 23.81 -14.49
C VAL A 148 -8.24 23.87 -15.20
N ALA A 149 -7.48 22.77 -15.17
CA ALA A 149 -6.24 22.61 -15.91
C ALA A 149 -6.48 21.90 -17.24
N ASP A 150 -5.78 22.34 -18.29
CA ASP A 150 -5.78 21.70 -19.60
C ASP A 150 -5.07 20.32 -19.51
N GLN A 151 -5.85 19.26 -19.76
CA GLN A 151 -5.38 17.86 -19.76
C GLN A 151 -5.30 17.26 -21.17
N SER A 152 -5.60 18.03 -22.21
CA SER A 152 -5.65 17.54 -23.60
C SER A 152 -4.33 16.86 -24.02
N GLY A 153 -3.20 17.37 -23.53
CA GLY A 153 -1.86 16.84 -23.76
C GLY A 153 -1.37 15.75 -22.78
N TYR A 154 -2.22 15.22 -21.88
CA TYR A 154 -1.83 14.23 -20.85
C TYR A 154 -2.33 12.79 -21.11
N GLY A 155 -2.97 12.54 -22.25
CA GLY A 155 -3.50 11.23 -22.67
C GLY A 155 -2.45 10.31 -23.29
N GLU A 156 -2.57 10.03 -24.58
CA GLU A 156 -1.67 9.13 -25.33
C GLU A 156 -0.22 9.64 -25.45
N GLY A 157 0.63 9.27 -24.48
CA GLY A 157 2.08 9.46 -24.56
C GLY A 157 2.56 10.91 -24.47
N GLY A 158 1.63 11.85 -24.35
CA GLY A 158 1.86 13.23 -23.94
C GLY A 158 1.70 13.38 -22.44
N GLY A 159 2.54 14.20 -21.83
CA GLY A 159 2.53 14.54 -20.42
C GLY A 159 3.66 15.52 -20.15
N ARG A 160 4.00 15.71 -18.88
CA ARG A 160 5.22 16.47 -18.54
C ARG A 160 6.44 15.79 -19.14
N SER A 161 7.42 16.58 -19.57
CA SER A 161 8.72 16.03 -19.96
C SER A 161 9.31 15.24 -18.80
N PHE A 162 10.07 14.18 -19.07
CA PHE A 162 10.61 13.32 -18.01
C PHE A 162 11.37 14.11 -16.92
N GLY A 163 12.12 15.14 -17.31
CA GLY A 163 12.82 16.02 -16.36
C GLY A 163 11.86 16.83 -15.47
N ALA A 164 10.77 17.36 -16.02
CA ALA A 164 9.74 18.04 -15.26
C ALA A 164 8.98 17.06 -14.35
N SER A 165 8.66 15.85 -14.84
CA SER A 165 8.05 14.78 -14.06
C SER A 165 8.93 14.36 -12.87
N LEU A 166 10.25 14.33 -13.04
CA LEU A 166 11.17 14.01 -11.94
C LEU A 166 11.16 15.11 -10.87
N GLY A 167 11.15 16.38 -11.26
CA GLY A 167 11.04 17.49 -10.31
C GLY A 167 9.73 17.44 -9.51
N GLU A 168 8.63 17.10 -10.19
CA GLU A 168 7.31 16.96 -9.59
C GLU A 168 7.19 15.70 -8.72
N PHE A 169 7.83 14.60 -9.13
CA PHE A 169 7.99 13.39 -8.31
C PHE A 169 8.77 13.68 -7.01
N VAL A 170 9.82 14.50 -7.06
CA VAL A 170 10.54 14.89 -5.82
C VAL A 170 9.63 15.72 -4.91
N LYS A 171 8.88 16.67 -5.47
CA LYS A 171 7.88 17.45 -4.71
C LYS A 171 6.78 16.56 -4.14
N PHE A 172 6.35 15.53 -4.86
CA PHE A 172 5.35 14.56 -4.40
C PHE A 172 5.72 13.98 -3.03
N PHE A 173 7.01 13.65 -2.82
CA PHE A 173 7.50 13.08 -1.57
C PHE A 173 8.00 14.11 -0.55
N PHE A 174 8.57 15.23 -1.01
CA PHE A 174 9.38 16.14 -0.18
C PHE A 174 8.98 17.62 -0.26
N ALA A 175 7.83 17.98 -0.84
CA ALA A 175 7.40 19.37 -0.89
C ALA A 175 7.34 19.99 0.53
N PRO A 176 7.96 21.17 0.73
CA PRO A 176 7.99 21.83 2.04
C PRO A 176 6.62 22.41 2.42
N PRO A 177 6.36 22.61 3.73
CA PRO A 177 5.13 23.24 4.19
C PRO A 177 5.09 24.74 3.87
N GLY A 178 3.90 25.28 3.64
CA GLY A 178 3.70 26.73 3.42
C GLY A 178 4.03 27.23 2.01
N GLY A 179 4.14 26.34 1.03
CA GLY A 179 4.26 26.69 -0.39
C GLY A 179 2.93 27.15 -1.00
N THR A 180 2.87 27.17 -2.34
CA THR A 180 1.65 27.46 -3.11
C THR A 180 0.59 26.36 -3.02
N GLU A 181 0.97 25.16 -2.56
CA GLU A 181 0.06 24.04 -2.39
C GLU A 181 -0.39 23.89 -0.94
N PRO A 182 -1.67 23.57 -0.70
CA PRO A 182 -2.26 23.43 0.63
C PRO A 182 -1.73 22.23 1.43
N PHE A 183 -1.13 21.24 0.77
CA PHE A 183 -0.60 20.02 1.39
C PHE A 183 0.88 19.81 1.06
N SER A 184 1.68 19.42 2.06
CA SER A 184 3.12 19.15 1.90
C SER A 184 3.39 17.76 1.33
N GLY A 185 4.64 17.45 0.99
CA GLY A 185 5.01 16.14 0.45
C GLY A 185 4.72 14.98 1.41
N VAL A 186 4.62 13.77 0.88
CA VAL A 186 4.28 12.54 1.63
C VAL A 186 5.04 12.39 2.95
N PHE A 187 6.36 12.55 2.94
CA PHE A 187 7.19 12.37 4.14
C PHE A 187 7.17 13.57 5.10
N ILE A 188 6.72 14.73 4.61
CA ILE A 188 6.56 15.92 5.43
C ILE A 188 5.20 15.88 6.14
N ASN A 189 4.13 15.50 5.43
CA ASN A 189 2.80 15.31 6.02
C ASN A 189 2.80 14.14 7.03
N TYR A 190 3.47 13.03 6.69
CA TYR A 190 3.53 11.83 7.52
C TYR A 190 4.97 11.38 7.77
N PRO A 191 5.69 12.04 8.70
CA PRO A 191 7.09 11.69 9.02
C PRO A 191 7.27 10.24 9.46
N ALA A 192 6.24 9.62 10.05
CA ALA A 192 6.27 8.22 10.45
C ALA A 192 6.59 7.26 9.29
N LEU A 193 6.12 7.57 8.08
CA LEU A 193 6.39 6.75 6.89
C LEU A 193 7.86 6.84 6.48
N GLY A 194 8.48 8.02 6.62
CA GLY A 194 9.89 8.24 6.30
C GLY A 194 10.83 7.68 7.36
N ILE A 195 10.49 7.88 8.64
CA ILE A 195 11.32 7.45 9.76
C ILE A 195 11.53 5.93 9.75
N ALA A 196 10.54 5.15 9.30
CA ALA A 196 10.65 3.70 9.21
C ALA A 196 11.87 3.22 8.39
N PHE A 197 12.29 3.97 7.36
CA PHE A 197 13.46 3.63 6.56
C PHE A 197 14.79 3.72 7.33
N PHE A 198 14.85 4.46 8.46
CA PHE A 198 16.03 4.44 9.33
C PHE A 198 16.29 3.07 9.97
N SER A 199 15.28 2.19 10.04
CA SER A 199 15.50 0.78 10.42
C SER A 199 16.57 0.11 9.54
N LEU A 200 16.63 0.50 8.26
CA LEU A 200 17.63 0.02 7.32
C LEU A 200 19.00 0.61 7.60
N ALA A 201 19.22 1.54 8.54
CA ALA A 201 20.56 1.92 8.95
C ALA A 201 21.21 0.87 9.89
N PHE A 202 20.39 0.04 10.57
CA PHE A 202 20.86 -0.92 11.56
C PHE A 202 21.21 -2.28 10.93
N PRO A 203 22.46 -2.78 11.09
CA PRO A 203 22.86 -4.07 10.51
C PRO A 203 22.02 -5.25 11.02
N LYS A 204 21.69 -5.29 12.32
CA LYS A 204 20.87 -6.34 12.92
C LYS A 204 19.49 -6.42 12.24
N ALA A 205 18.82 -5.28 12.04
CA ALA A 205 17.53 -5.23 11.35
C ALA A 205 17.63 -5.71 9.89
N ARG A 206 18.68 -5.32 9.14
CA ARG A 206 18.91 -5.80 7.76
C ARG A 206 19.09 -7.31 7.70
N THR A 207 19.87 -7.88 8.63
CA THR A 207 20.11 -9.33 8.68
C THR A 207 18.82 -10.07 8.96
N MET A 208 18.03 -9.62 9.94
CA MET A 208 16.72 -10.22 10.25
C MET A 208 15.74 -10.15 9.06
N LEU A 209 15.69 -9.02 8.34
CA LEU A 209 14.88 -8.87 7.13
C LEU A 209 15.30 -9.83 6.00
N LYS A 210 16.61 -10.07 5.86
CA LYS A 210 17.16 -11.02 4.88
C LYS A 210 16.85 -12.46 5.26
N GLU A 211 17.06 -12.84 6.52
CA GLU A 211 16.79 -14.18 7.05
C GLU A 211 15.31 -14.53 7.02
N ALA A 212 14.42 -13.55 7.25
CA ALA A 212 12.99 -13.71 7.09
C ALA A 212 12.54 -13.76 5.61
N GLY A 213 13.42 -13.47 4.65
CA GLY A 213 13.12 -13.50 3.22
C GLY A 213 12.20 -12.37 2.74
N VAL A 214 11.86 -11.41 3.61
CA VAL A 214 10.89 -10.33 3.33
C VAL A 214 11.48 -9.17 2.53
N LEU A 215 12.82 -9.04 2.50
CA LEU A 215 13.50 -7.92 1.85
C LEU A 215 13.11 -7.75 0.38
N ARG A 216 12.94 -8.86 -0.36
CA ARG A 216 12.54 -8.82 -1.78
C ARG A 216 11.16 -8.18 -1.97
N TYR A 217 10.20 -8.54 -1.11
CA TYR A 217 8.85 -7.98 -1.14
C TYR A 217 8.85 -6.49 -0.75
N LEU A 218 9.66 -6.10 0.24
CA LEU A 218 9.83 -4.70 0.61
C LEU A 218 10.38 -3.85 -0.54
N VAL A 219 11.40 -4.34 -1.23
CA VAL A 219 11.97 -3.64 -2.41
C VAL A 219 10.90 -3.49 -3.49
N THR A 220 10.10 -4.52 -3.77
CA THR A 220 9.02 -4.39 -4.75
C THR A 220 7.91 -3.45 -4.33
N LEU A 221 7.59 -3.35 -3.03
CA LEU A 221 6.63 -2.37 -2.51
C LEU A 221 7.15 -0.94 -2.66
N VAL A 222 8.44 -0.70 -2.42
CA VAL A 222 9.08 0.61 -2.63
C VAL A 222 9.08 0.97 -4.11
N ILE A 223 9.43 0.03 -4.99
CA ILE A 223 9.37 0.22 -6.44
C ILE A 223 7.94 0.53 -6.87
N ALA A 224 6.94 -0.20 -6.38
CA ALA A 224 5.54 0.06 -6.69
C ALA A 224 5.11 1.47 -6.26
N ALA A 225 5.43 1.89 -5.03
CA ALA A 225 5.12 3.24 -4.55
C ALA A 225 5.81 4.33 -5.38
N ALA A 226 7.06 4.10 -5.81
CA ALA A 226 7.80 5.02 -6.67
C ALA A 226 7.22 5.07 -8.10
N LEU A 227 6.83 3.93 -8.67
CA LEU A 227 6.19 3.86 -9.99
C LEU A 227 4.85 4.58 -10.00
N ILE A 228 4.02 4.37 -8.97
CA ILE A 228 2.74 5.07 -8.80
C ILE A 228 2.98 6.57 -8.74
N GLY A 229 3.85 7.03 -7.84
CA GLY A 229 4.14 8.46 -7.70
C GLY A 229 4.72 9.08 -8.99
N LEU A 230 5.52 8.33 -9.76
CA LEU A 230 6.06 8.80 -11.03
C LEU A 230 4.96 8.91 -12.10
N VAL A 231 4.10 7.90 -12.22
CA VAL A 231 2.97 7.94 -13.15
C VAL A 231 2.00 9.06 -12.79
N ASP A 232 1.67 9.25 -11.52
CA ASP A 232 0.85 10.37 -11.07
C ASP A 232 1.51 11.73 -11.37
N ALA A 233 2.84 11.84 -11.20
CA ALA A 233 3.59 13.05 -11.55
C ALA A 233 3.66 13.30 -13.06
N MET A 234 3.57 12.25 -13.89
CA MET A 234 3.53 12.34 -15.35
C MET A 234 2.15 12.68 -15.88
N TRP A 235 1.10 12.05 -15.33
CA TRP A 235 -0.27 12.11 -15.85
C TRP A 235 -1.11 13.24 -15.23
N SER A 236 -0.66 13.84 -14.13
CA SER A 236 -1.39 14.95 -13.51
C SER A 236 -0.75 16.32 -13.78
N PRO A 237 -1.55 17.34 -14.16
CA PRO A 237 -1.11 18.73 -14.20
C PRO A 237 -0.78 19.32 -12.83
N HIS A 238 -1.47 18.86 -11.77
CA HIS A 238 -1.29 19.30 -10.39
C HIS A 238 -1.26 18.12 -9.43
N ILE A 239 -0.33 18.10 -8.49
CA ILE A 239 -0.23 17.01 -7.53
C ILE A 239 -1.19 17.27 -6.38
N LEU A 240 -2.42 16.80 -6.54
CA LEU A 240 -3.42 16.78 -5.47
C LEU A 240 -3.06 15.73 -4.41
N GLU A 241 -3.49 15.99 -3.17
CA GLU A 241 -3.35 15.05 -2.05
C GLU A 241 -4.03 13.69 -2.35
N ARG A 242 -5.10 13.69 -3.14
CA ARG A 242 -5.78 12.49 -3.64
C ARG A 242 -4.84 11.51 -4.38
N TYR A 243 -3.79 12.00 -5.05
CA TYR A 243 -2.81 11.14 -5.71
C TYR A 243 -1.79 10.60 -4.70
N ARG A 244 -1.40 11.40 -3.71
CA ARG A 244 -0.53 10.94 -2.59
C ARG A 244 -1.18 9.82 -1.77
N MET A 245 -2.52 9.79 -1.69
CA MET A 245 -3.26 8.67 -1.08
C MET A 245 -3.02 7.31 -1.75
N ASP A 246 -2.67 7.28 -3.03
CA ASP A 246 -2.42 6.03 -3.77
C ASP A 246 -1.15 5.31 -3.29
N VAL A 247 -0.22 6.04 -2.65
CA VAL A 247 1.03 5.46 -2.11
C VAL A 247 1.00 5.25 -0.60
N TYR A 248 0.13 5.93 0.15
CA TYR A 248 0.15 5.87 1.62
C TYR A 248 -0.09 4.47 2.17
N TRP A 249 -0.97 3.69 1.55
CA TRP A 249 -1.24 2.33 2.02
C TRP A 249 -0.04 1.40 1.79
N LEU A 250 0.69 1.55 0.68
CA LEU A 250 1.93 0.80 0.41
C LEU A 250 3.03 1.19 1.41
N LEU A 251 3.23 2.49 1.59
CA LEU A 251 4.19 3.02 2.55
C LEU A 251 3.83 2.63 3.99
N GLY A 252 2.54 2.53 4.31
CA GLY A 252 2.05 2.06 5.60
C GLY A 252 2.43 0.60 5.86
N ILE A 253 2.26 -0.28 4.87
CA ILE A 253 2.71 -1.69 4.95
C ILE A 253 4.23 -1.76 5.12
N ILE A 254 4.98 -0.98 4.33
CA ILE A 254 6.44 -0.90 4.43
C ILE A 254 6.85 -0.44 5.83
N ALA A 255 6.26 0.65 6.33
CA ALA A 255 6.56 1.20 7.63
C ALA A 255 6.25 0.22 8.76
N PHE A 256 5.12 -0.47 8.69
CA PHE A 256 4.73 -1.50 9.66
C PHE A 256 5.77 -2.62 9.76
N VAL A 257 6.20 -3.18 8.63
CA VAL A 257 7.22 -4.25 8.59
C VAL A 257 8.56 -3.72 9.13
N LEU A 258 9.01 -2.56 8.65
CA LEU A 258 10.28 -1.97 9.05
C LEU A 258 10.32 -1.64 10.55
N TYR A 259 9.27 -1.06 11.11
CA TYR A 259 9.18 -0.79 12.55
C TYR A 259 9.14 -2.07 13.39
N GLY A 260 8.48 -3.13 12.91
CA GLY A 260 8.47 -4.42 13.58
C GLY A 260 9.88 -4.99 13.76
N PHE A 261 10.64 -5.10 12.67
CA PHE A 261 12.03 -5.59 12.72
C PHE A 261 12.98 -4.63 13.44
N TRP A 262 12.74 -3.32 13.37
CA TRP A 262 13.53 -2.34 14.11
C TRP A 262 13.33 -2.48 15.62
N GLY A 263 12.08 -2.64 16.07
CA GLY A 263 11.74 -2.86 17.48
C GLY A 263 12.37 -4.14 18.03
N GLU A 264 12.35 -5.24 17.25
CA GLU A 264 13.04 -6.48 17.61
C GLU A 264 14.57 -6.34 17.61
N SER A 265 15.14 -5.42 16.82
CA SER A 265 16.59 -5.21 16.81
C SER A 265 17.10 -4.43 18.02
N VAL A 266 16.35 -3.42 18.49
CA VAL A 266 16.72 -2.51 19.58
C VAL A 266 16.31 -3.06 20.95
N GLU A 267 15.21 -3.81 21.03
CA GLU A 267 14.71 -4.46 22.26
C GLU A 267 14.47 -3.49 23.44
N SER A 268 14.20 -2.21 23.16
CA SER A 268 14.00 -1.17 24.18
C SER A 268 12.52 -0.81 24.35
N ARG A 269 12.06 -0.75 25.61
CA ARG A 269 10.72 -0.25 25.93
C ARG A 269 10.50 1.20 25.48
N ALA A 270 11.54 2.03 25.54
CA ALA A 270 11.47 3.43 25.12
C ALA A 270 11.15 3.54 23.62
N PHE A 271 11.67 2.63 22.80
CA PHE A 271 11.40 2.59 21.36
C PHE A 271 9.89 2.42 21.07
N TYR A 272 9.23 1.47 21.73
CA TYR A 272 7.80 1.23 21.54
C TYR A 272 6.93 2.39 22.05
N VAL A 273 7.36 3.07 23.11
CA VAL A 273 6.68 4.28 23.60
C VAL A 273 6.79 5.39 22.56
N VAL A 274 7.99 5.64 22.02
CA VAL A 274 8.21 6.64 20.96
C VAL A 274 7.38 6.30 19.72
N LEU A 275 7.37 5.04 19.29
CA LEU A 275 6.57 4.59 18.15
C LEU A 275 5.06 4.80 18.38
N SER A 276 4.57 4.54 19.59
CA SER A 276 3.16 4.76 19.95
C SER A 276 2.81 6.25 19.91
N VAL A 277 3.67 7.11 20.48
CA VAL A 277 3.50 8.56 20.41
C VAL A 277 3.49 9.04 18.96
N LEU A 278 4.41 8.54 18.13
CA LEU A 278 4.47 8.87 16.71
C LEU A 278 3.18 8.47 15.96
N GLY A 279 2.62 7.29 16.27
CA GLY A 279 1.34 6.84 15.72
C GLY A 279 0.16 7.72 16.14
N ILE A 280 0.13 8.14 17.41
CA ILE A 280 -0.88 9.08 17.92
C ILE A 280 -0.76 10.43 17.21
N VAL A 281 0.45 10.98 17.11
CA VAL A 281 0.72 12.24 16.39
C VAL A 281 0.25 12.12 14.94
N THR A 282 0.60 11.04 14.24
CA THR A 282 0.17 10.79 12.85
C THR A 282 -1.36 10.75 12.71
N THR A 283 -2.05 10.12 13.67
CA THR A 283 -3.51 10.04 13.69
C THR A 283 -4.13 11.42 13.92
N ILE A 284 -3.59 12.19 14.88
CA ILE A 284 -4.03 13.56 15.14
C ILE A 284 -3.79 14.44 13.91
N THR A 285 -2.61 14.37 13.30
CA THR A 285 -2.30 15.10 12.05
C THR A 285 -3.30 14.77 10.96
N SER A 286 -3.63 13.49 10.76
CA SER A 286 -4.63 13.06 9.76
C SER A 286 -6.01 13.69 10.02
N MET A 287 -6.42 13.79 11.29
CA MET A 287 -7.67 14.46 11.68
C MET A 287 -7.61 15.98 11.51
N LEU A 288 -6.46 16.60 11.78
CA LEU A 288 -6.27 18.04 11.62
C LEU A 288 -6.23 18.46 10.14
N LEU A 289 -5.74 17.60 9.25
CA LEU A 289 -5.74 17.88 7.80
C LEU A 289 -7.16 18.05 7.23
N PHE A 290 -8.19 17.48 7.86
CA PHE A 290 -9.60 17.72 7.50
C PHE A 290 -10.07 19.16 7.73
N LEU A 291 -9.34 19.94 8.55
CA LEU A 291 -9.65 21.34 8.82
C LEU A 291 -9.08 22.29 7.76
N ILE A 292 -8.24 21.79 6.83
CA ILE A 292 -7.73 22.58 5.70
C ILE A 292 -8.84 22.63 4.64
N PRO A 293 -9.39 23.80 4.27
CA PRO A 293 -10.46 23.89 3.29
C PRO A 293 -9.94 23.50 1.90
N HIS A 294 -10.35 22.31 1.41
CA HIS A 294 -9.97 21.79 0.11
C HIS A 294 -10.99 20.74 -0.37
N ASP A 295 -11.23 20.65 -1.69
CA ASP A 295 -12.04 19.60 -2.33
C ASP A 295 -13.43 19.42 -1.70
N SER A 296 -14.12 20.54 -1.44
CA SER A 296 -15.47 20.53 -0.88
C SER A 296 -15.61 19.73 0.42
N ASN A 297 -14.53 19.64 1.21
CA ASN A 297 -14.57 19.01 2.52
C ASN A 297 -15.38 19.83 3.54
N LEU A 298 -15.57 19.29 4.74
CA LEU A 298 -16.32 19.96 5.82
C LEU A 298 -15.84 21.41 6.04
N ALA A 299 -14.53 21.64 5.99
CA ALA A 299 -13.95 22.97 6.16
C ALA A 299 -14.25 23.92 5.00
N SER A 300 -14.38 23.39 3.78
CA SER A 300 -14.80 24.15 2.61
C SER A 300 -16.30 24.45 2.59
N LEU A 301 -17.15 23.55 3.11
CA LEU A 301 -18.61 23.70 3.11
C LEU A 301 -19.13 24.55 4.27
N HIS A 302 -18.47 24.44 5.43
CA HIS A 302 -18.83 25.16 6.65
C HIS A 302 -17.62 25.89 7.24
N PRO A 303 -17.19 27.00 6.61
CA PRO A 303 -15.99 27.74 7.04
C PRO A 303 -16.10 28.24 8.49
N ASP A 304 -17.29 28.64 8.94
CA ASP A 304 -17.51 29.12 10.31
C ASP A 304 -17.24 28.03 11.37
N LEU A 305 -17.61 26.79 11.06
CA LEU A 305 -17.43 25.65 11.95
C LEU A 305 -15.96 25.23 11.97
N ALA A 306 -15.29 25.27 10.82
CA ALA A 306 -13.87 25.00 10.70
C ALA A 306 -13.03 26.03 11.47
N GLU A 307 -13.37 27.31 11.36
CA GLU A 307 -12.69 28.37 12.08
C GLU A 307 -12.92 28.26 13.60
N SER A 308 -14.14 27.93 14.03
CA SER A 308 -14.47 27.68 15.43
C SER A 308 -13.66 26.50 16.01
N LEU A 309 -13.58 25.39 15.29
CA LEU A 309 -12.75 24.23 15.67
C LEU A 309 -11.26 24.58 15.71
N ARG A 310 -10.77 25.32 14.70
CA ARG A 310 -9.38 25.79 14.65
C ARG A 310 -9.04 26.66 15.86
N ARG A 311 -9.92 27.60 16.23
CA ARG A 311 -9.77 28.45 17.43
C ARG A 311 -9.77 27.63 18.72
N PHE A 312 -10.65 26.63 18.83
CA PHE A 312 -10.69 25.75 20.00
C PHE A 312 -9.39 24.93 20.15
N ILE A 313 -8.92 24.31 19.07
CA ILE A 313 -7.72 23.47 19.04
C ILE A 313 -6.45 24.29 19.28
N SER A 314 -6.38 25.51 18.72
CA SER A 314 -5.25 26.43 18.90
C SER A 314 -5.31 27.20 20.22
N PHE A 315 -6.29 26.95 21.10
CA PHE A 315 -6.54 27.73 22.32
C PHE A 315 -6.59 29.25 22.06
N GLY A 316 -7.08 29.66 20.90
CA GLY A 316 -7.16 31.07 20.49
C GLY A 316 -5.81 31.73 20.17
N MET A 317 -4.72 30.98 20.09
CA MET A 317 -3.38 31.53 19.80
C MET A 317 -3.14 31.81 18.32
N TRP A 318 -3.91 31.19 17.42
CA TRP A 318 -3.82 31.43 15.98
C TRP A 318 -5.05 32.23 15.52
N LYS A 319 -4.80 33.45 15.03
CA LYS A 319 -5.75 34.26 14.26
C LYS A 319 -5.64 33.90 12.79
#